data_AF-A0A963FWG4-F1
#
_entry.id   AF-A0A963FWG4-F1
#
_cell.length_a   1.000
_cell.length_b   1.000
_cell.length_c   1.000
_cell.angle_alpha   90.00
_cell.angle_beta   90.00
_cell.angle_gamma   90.00
#
_symmetry.space_group_name_H-M   'P 1'
#
loop_
_entity.id
_entity.type
_entity.pdbx_description
1 polymer ?
#
loop_
_entity_poly.entity_id
_entity_poly.type
_entity_poly.pdbx_seq_one_letter_code
_entity_poly.pdbx_strand_id
1 'polypeptide(L)'
;ITDKSKNIDKGAEGLDCVHEMNTINHYVGMYPIATGSPVELRLSKFIFGFFGVMLLGFMVAKRKQRLVILGAGFSTVAAWMVVDQVVLGHLNTFANYYHKEAASFFNQPEVLAVWVANLKFATHLAMAGLIAAMIVVLLGVWKIRGFSLLLALVPALLPLYFVIDYAGWLWFFGHNLHPWGAFTVKPFMPTVFGEGKVAQFSTYSYPYWGYALLLVVFVALMLALLIRRKQMREGGAE
;
A
#
# COMPACT_ATOMS: atom_id res chain seq x y z
N ILE A 1 11.41 6.35 19.96
CA ILE A 1 10.15 5.69 20.40
C ILE A 1 10.34 4.79 21.63
N THR A 2 11.49 4.13 21.83
CA THR A 2 11.73 3.24 23.01
C THR A 2 12.54 3.87 24.15
N ASP A 3 12.95 5.14 24.04
CA ASP A 3 13.62 5.80 25.15
C ASP A 3 12.60 6.27 26.19
N LYS A 4 12.41 5.48 27.25
CA LYS A 4 11.55 5.81 28.39
C LYS A 4 11.90 7.17 29.02
N SER A 5 13.11 7.68 28.83
CA SER A 5 13.55 8.97 29.36
C SER A 5 13.16 10.17 28.49
N LYS A 6 12.81 9.95 27.21
CA LYS A 6 12.28 10.95 26.26
C LYS A 6 10.90 10.52 25.74
N ASN A 7 9.96 10.31 26.65
CA ASN A 7 8.58 10.07 26.26
C ASN A 7 7.95 11.41 25.81
N ILE A 8 8.03 11.68 24.51
CA ILE A 8 7.54 12.91 23.86
C ILE A 8 6.01 13.00 23.93
N ASP A 9 5.33 11.86 24.15
CA ASP A 9 3.87 11.74 24.15
C ASP A 9 3.25 11.99 25.54
N LYS A 10 4.07 12.29 26.57
CA LYS A 10 3.58 12.61 27.93
C LYS A 10 2.66 13.85 27.89
N GLY A 11 1.37 13.64 28.10
CA GLY A 11 0.35 14.70 28.18
C GLY A 11 -0.51 14.88 26.92
N ALA A 12 -0.31 14.07 25.87
CA ALA A 12 -1.13 14.10 24.66
C ALA A 12 -2.44 13.28 24.78
N GLU A 13 -2.75 12.72 25.95
CA GLU A 13 -3.87 11.79 26.19
C GLU A 13 -5.28 12.37 25.95
N GLY A 14 -5.39 13.68 25.68
CA GLY A 14 -6.65 14.37 25.35
C GLY A 14 -6.67 15.13 24.02
N LEU A 15 -5.63 15.03 23.19
CA LEU A 15 -5.54 15.73 21.91
C LEU A 15 -5.76 14.75 20.75
N ASP A 16 -6.59 15.14 19.78
CA ASP A 16 -6.65 14.45 18.49
C ASP A 16 -5.45 14.88 17.65
N CYS A 17 -4.33 14.17 17.82
CA CYS A 17 -3.07 14.46 17.13
C CYS A 17 -3.22 14.50 15.60
N VAL A 18 -4.16 13.74 15.03
CA VAL A 18 -4.42 13.73 13.58
C VAL A 18 -5.14 15.01 13.17
N HIS A 19 -6.12 15.45 13.95
CA HIS A 19 -6.81 16.71 13.71
C HIS A 19 -5.84 17.90 13.79
N GLU A 20 -5.00 17.97 14.82
CA GLU A 20 -4.00 19.03 14.98
C GLU A 20 -3.01 19.05 13.81
N MET A 21 -2.53 17.87 13.38
CA MET A 21 -1.63 17.77 12.24
C MET A 21 -2.30 18.21 10.93
N ASN A 22 -3.58 17.86 10.71
CA ASN A 22 -4.33 18.30 9.54
C ASN A 22 -4.59 19.81 9.54
N THR A 23 -4.81 20.40 10.72
CA THR A 23 -4.93 21.85 10.89
C THR A 23 -3.62 22.54 10.49
N ILE A 24 -2.47 22.02 10.94
CA ILE A 24 -1.16 22.54 10.51
C ILE A 24 -0.95 22.36 9.00
N ASN A 25 -1.27 21.19 8.45
CA ASN A 25 -1.16 20.90 7.02
C ASN A 25 -1.94 21.93 6.19
N HIS A 26 -3.17 22.25 6.59
CA HIS A 26 -3.98 23.27 5.94
C HIS A 26 -3.27 24.64 5.89
N TYR A 27 -2.68 25.10 7.00
CA TYR A 27 -1.98 26.39 7.07
C TYR A 27 -0.75 26.47 6.14
N VAL A 28 -0.08 25.36 5.86
CA VAL A 28 1.07 25.30 4.94
C VAL A 28 0.70 24.83 3.52
N GLY A 29 -0.60 24.68 3.24
CA GLY A 29 -1.11 24.27 1.93
C GLY A 29 -0.95 22.77 1.60
N MET A 30 -0.67 21.93 2.60
CA MET A 30 -0.68 20.47 2.48
C MET A 30 -2.11 19.91 2.57
N TYR A 31 -2.32 18.74 1.97
CA TYR A 31 -3.59 18.02 2.04
C TYR A 31 -3.78 17.31 3.39
N PRO A 32 -5.02 16.97 3.77
CA PRO A 32 -5.28 16.16 4.95
C PRO A 32 -4.63 14.78 4.78
N ILE A 33 -4.13 14.20 5.87
CA ILE A 33 -3.42 12.92 5.83
C ILE A 33 -4.30 11.80 5.26
N ALA A 34 -5.62 11.88 5.48
CA ALA A 34 -6.59 10.92 4.97
C ALA A 34 -6.66 10.84 3.44
N THR A 35 -6.14 11.83 2.70
CA THR A 35 -6.11 11.81 1.23
C THR A 35 -4.88 11.11 0.66
N GLY A 36 -3.95 10.67 1.50
CA GLY A 36 -2.76 9.93 1.08
C GLY A 36 -3.03 8.44 0.84
N SER A 37 -2.39 7.87 -0.18
CA SER A 37 -2.47 6.44 -0.52
C SER A 37 -3.92 5.91 -0.62
N PRO A 38 -4.85 6.64 -1.28
CA PRO A 38 -6.28 6.35 -1.16
C PRO A 38 -6.70 5.06 -1.90
N VAL A 39 -5.93 4.62 -2.89
CA VAL A 39 -6.17 3.39 -3.65
C VAL A 39 -5.48 2.21 -2.96
N GLU A 40 -4.21 2.36 -2.61
CA GLU A 40 -3.37 1.30 -2.07
C GLU A 40 -3.85 0.85 -0.70
N LEU A 41 -4.15 1.78 0.22
CA LEU A 41 -4.71 1.45 1.53
C LEU A 41 -6.04 0.70 1.40
N ARG A 42 -6.89 1.13 0.45
CA ARG A 42 -8.20 0.52 0.20
C ARG A 42 -8.09 -0.90 -0.36
N LEU A 43 -7.20 -1.09 -1.33
CA LEU A 43 -7.01 -2.38 -2.00
C LEU A 43 -6.04 -3.32 -1.28
N SER A 44 -5.33 -2.83 -0.26
CA SER A 44 -4.30 -3.57 0.50
C SER A 44 -4.76 -4.97 0.90
N LYS A 45 -5.94 -5.13 1.50
CA LYS A 45 -6.48 -6.43 1.94
C LYS A 45 -6.60 -7.44 0.80
N PHE A 46 -6.93 -7.00 -0.42
CA PHE A 46 -7.01 -7.87 -1.59
C PHE A 46 -5.64 -8.18 -2.19
N ILE A 47 -4.71 -7.22 -2.15
CA ILE A 47 -3.31 -7.43 -2.53
C ILE A 47 -2.66 -8.48 -1.61
N PHE A 48 -2.90 -8.40 -0.30
CA PHE A 48 -2.45 -9.41 0.65
C PHE A 48 -3.14 -10.76 0.42
N GLY A 49 -4.44 -10.78 0.10
CA GLY A 49 -5.13 -12.00 -0.32
C GLY A 49 -4.51 -12.64 -1.57
N PHE A 50 -4.20 -11.81 -2.57
CA PHE A 50 -3.52 -12.22 -3.80
C PHE A 50 -2.13 -12.81 -3.49
N PHE A 51 -1.31 -12.14 -2.68
CA PHE A 51 -0.02 -12.68 -2.24
C PHE A 51 -0.15 -13.97 -1.42
N GLY A 52 -1.15 -14.06 -0.56
CA GLY A 52 -1.46 -15.30 0.17
C GLY A 52 -1.70 -16.48 -0.77
N VAL A 53 -2.53 -16.29 -1.80
CA VAL A 53 -2.78 -17.32 -2.82
C VAL A 53 -1.52 -17.66 -3.61
N MET A 54 -0.69 -16.67 -3.96
CA MET A 54 0.60 -16.92 -4.61
C MET A 54 1.51 -17.81 -3.75
N LEU A 55 1.64 -17.50 -2.46
CA LEU A 55 2.44 -18.29 -1.53
C LEU A 55 1.90 -19.71 -1.35
N LEU A 56 0.58 -19.89 -1.27
CA LEU A 56 -0.05 -21.22 -1.27
C LEU A 56 0.28 -22.00 -2.55
N GLY A 57 0.24 -21.35 -3.71
CA GLY A 57 0.68 -21.94 -4.97
C GLY A 57 2.17 -22.32 -4.99
N PHE A 58 3.03 -21.49 -4.39
CA PHE A 58 4.46 -21.75 -4.28
C PHE A 58 4.80 -22.95 -3.39
N MET A 59 4.02 -23.18 -2.33
CA MET A 59 4.20 -24.33 -1.43
C MET A 59 3.99 -25.67 -2.15
N VAL A 60 3.06 -25.72 -3.10
CA VAL A 60 2.71 -26.96 -3.82
C VAL A 60 3.68 -27.22 -4.97
N ALA A 61 4.36 -28.37 -4.94
CA ALA A 61 5.30 -28.78 -5.99
C ALA A 61 4.59 -29.16 -7.30
N LYS A 62 3.48 -29.91 -7.21
CA LYS A 62 2.76 -30.47 -8.35
C LYS A 62 2.01 -29.41 -9.15
N ARG A 63 2.35 -29.24 -10.43
CA ARG A 63 1.81 -28.21 -11.34
C ARG A 63 0.29 -28.23 -11.42
N LYS A 64 -0.35 -29.39 -11.56
CA LYS A 64 -1.82 -29.48 -11.65
C LYS A 64 -2.50 -28.95 -10.39
N GLN A 65 -2.05 -29.40 -9.21
CA GLN A 65 -2.58 -28.95 -7.92
C GLN A 65 -2.31 -27.46 -7.68
N ARG A 66 -1.11 -26.99 -8.02
CA ARG A 66 -0.76 -25.57 -7.98
C ARG A 66 -1.72 -24.72 -8.81
N LEU A 67 -1.99 -25.10 -10.05
CA LEU A 67 -2.91 -24.36 -10.92
C LEU A 67 -4.35 -24.35 -10.39
N VAL A 68 -4.82 -25.45 -9.80
CA VAL A 68 -6.14 -25.50 -9.15
C VAL A 68 -6.20 -24.53 -7.96
N ILE A 69 -5.18 -24.52 -7.11
CA ILE A 69 -5.10 -23.60 -5.95
C ILE A 69 -5.07 -22.14 -6.42
N LEU A 70 -4.22 -21.82 -7.40
CA LEU A 70 -4.13 -20.46 -7.94
C LEU A 70 -5.45 -20.03 -8.59
N GLY A 71 -6.05 -20.90 -9.41
CA GLY A 71 -7.32 -20.59 -10.08
C GLY A 71 -8.46 -20.35 -9.10
N ALA A 72 -8.63 -21.26 -8.13
CA ALA A 72 -9.65 -21.12 -7.09
C ALA A 72 -9.40 -19.88 -6.23
N GLY A 73 -8.18 -19.72 -5.70
CA GLY A 73 -7.82 -18.62 -4.83
C GLY A 73 -7.92 -17.25 -5.51
N PHE A 74 -7.42 -17.11 -6.74
CA PHE A 74 -7.55 -15.85 -7.48
C PHE A 74 -9.00 -15.52 -7.81
N SER A 75 -9.81 -16.52 -8.16
CA SER A 75 -11.26 -16.31 -8.38
C SER A 75 -11.94 -15.85 -7.11
N THR A 76 -11.62 -16.44 -5.96
CA THR A 76 -12.15 -16.02 -4.65
C THR A 76 -11.74 -14.60 -4.30
N VAL A 77 -10.46 -14.23 -4.45
CA VAL A 77 -9.99 -12.87 -4.14
C VAL A 77 -10.62 -11.84 -5.10
N ALA A 78 -10.71 -12.16 -6.39
CA ALA A 78 -11.34 -11.27 -7.37
C ALA A 78 -12.84 -11.07 -7.07
N ALA A 79 -13.57 -12.16 -6.78
CA ALA A 79 -14.98 -12.08 -6.40
C ALA A 79 -15.18 -11.27 -5.11
N TRP A 80 -14.35 -11.53 -4.08
CA TRP A 80 -14.38 -10.78 -2.84
C TRP A 80 -14.13 -9.29 -3.07
N MET A 81 -13.15 -8.93 -3.89
CA MET A 81 -12.82 -7.56 -4.23
C MET A 81 -13.98 -6.84 -4.94
N VAL A 82 -14.58 -7.48 -5.94
CA VAL A 82 -15.71 -6.91 -6.67
C VAL A 82 -16.94 -6.76 -5.77
N VAL A 83 -17.26 -7.78 -4.97
CA VAL A 83 -18.40 -7.73 -4.04
C VAL A 83 -18.20 -6.61 -3.02
N ASP A 84 -17.04 -6.55 -2.37
CA ASP A 84 -16.76 -5.57 -1.33
C ASP A 84 -16.74 -4.13 -1.86
N GLN A 85 -16.08 -3.88 -3.00
CA GLN A 85 -15.91 -2.51 -3.50
C GLN A 85 -17.12 -2.00 -4.28
N VAL A 86 -17.72 -2.85 -5.12
CA VAL A 86 -18.78 -2.46 -6.06
C VAL A 86 -20.15 -2.83 -5.52
N VAL A 87 -20.38 -4.10 -5.18
CA VAL A 87 -21.72 -4.59 -4.81
C VAL A 87 -22.16 -4.02 -3.46
N LEU A 88 -21.27 -4.03 -2.45
CA LEU A 88 -21.53 -3.42 -1.13
C LEU A 88 -21.33 -1.90 -1.12
N GLY A 89 -20.86 -1.31 -2.22
CA GLY A 89 -20.72 0.14 -2.35
C GLY A 89 -19.64 0.78 -1.44
N HIS A 90 -18.70 0.00 -0.91
CA HIS A 90 -17.65 0.54 -0.03
C HIS A 90 -16.71 1.53 -0.75
N LEU A 91 -16.57 1.44 -2.07
CA LEU A 91 -15.86 2.46 -2.85
C LEU A 91 -16.61 3.80 -2.82
N ASN A 92 -17.92 3.79 -3.00
CA ASN A 92 -18.74 5.01 -2.96
C ASN A 92 -18.76 5.62 -1.57
N THR A 93 -18.89 4.80 -0.53
CA THR A 93 -18.85 5.24 0.87
C THR A 93 -17.54 5.96 1.17
N PHE A 94 -16.41 5.41 0.70
CA PHE A 94 -15.12 6.06 0.88
C PHE A 94 -14.89 7.26 0.00
N ALA A 95 -15.36 7.26 -1.24
CA ALA A 95 -15.30 8.45 -2.08
C ALA A 95 -16.01 9.64 -1.40
N ASN A 96 -17.13 9.40 -0.72
CA ASN A 96 -17.82 10.41 0.07
C ASN A 96 -17.02 10.85 1.30
N TYR A 97 -16.40 9.89 2.01
CA TYR A 97 -15.50 10.20 3.12
C TYR A 97 -14.29 11.03 2.67
N TYR A 98 -13.60 10.61 1.61
CA TYR A 98 -12.48 11.31 0.99
C TYR A 98 -12.88 12.73 0.59
N HIS A 99 -14.04 12.90 -0.04
CA HIS A 99 -14.58 14.22 -0.36
C HIS A 99 -14.79 15.07 0.89
N LYS A 100 -15.42 14.51 1.93
CA LYS A 100 -15.71 15.22 3.18
C LYS A 100 -14.44 15.66 3.89
N GLU A 101 -13.45 14.77 3.98
CA GLU A 101 -12.15 15.08 4.59
C GLU A 101 -11.42 16.17 3.82
N ALA A 102 -11.36 16.06 2.49
CA ALA A 102 -10.78 17.10 1.66
C ALA A 102 -11.57 18.42 1.80
N ALA A 103 -12.90 18.38 1.77
CA ALA A 103 -13.74 19.57 1.89
C ALA A 103 -13.65 20.29 3.24
N SER A 104 -13.25 19.58 4.31
CA SER A 104 -13.15 20.15 5.66
C SER A 104 -12.17 21.32 5.73
N PHE A 105 -11.12 21.26 4.91
CA PHE A 105 -10.13 22.32 4.78
C PHE A 105 -10.23 23.02 3.41
N PHE A 106 -10.82 22.39 2.38
CA PHE A 106 -10.85 22.82 0.97
C PHE A 106 -12.23 23.19 0.43
N ASN A 107 -12.47 24.48 0.23
CA ASN A 107 -13.71 24.99 -0.37
C ASN A 107 -13.62 25.15 -1.90
N GLN A 108 -13.35 24.05 -2.62
CA GLN A 108 -13.30 24.02 -4.09
C GLN A 108 -14.12 22.82 -4.62
N PRO A 109 -15.46 22.91 -4.63
CA PRO A 109 -16.33 21.77 -4.90
C PRO A 109 -16.11 21.14 -6.28
N GLU A 110 -15.84 21.95 -7.31
CA GLU A 110 -15.58 21.45 -8.67
C GLU A 110 -14.28 20.63 -8.75
N VAL A 111 -13.22 21.10 -8.12
CA VAL A 111 -11.92 20.39 -8.08
C VAL A 111 -12.05 19.10 -7.29
N LEU A 112 -12.73 19.13 -6.15
CA LEU A 112 -12.99 17.95 -5.32
C LEU A 112 -13.83 16.90 -6.06
N ALA A 113 -14.80 17.32 -6.88
CA ALA A 113 -15.57 16.42 -7.72
C ALA A 113 -14.69 15.68 -8.74
N VAL A 114 -13.75 16.38 -9.38
CA VAL A 114 -12.76 15.78 -10.30
C VAL A 114 -11.87 14.78 -9.56
N TRP A 115 -11.42 15.13 -8.34
CA TRP A 115 -10.58 14.25 -7.53
C TRP A 115 -11.29 12.97 -7.14
N VAL A 116 -12.56 13.07 -6.72
CA VAL A 116 -13.40 11.91 -6.42
C VAL A 116 -13.60 11.05 -7.66
N ALA A 117 -13.84 11.66 -8.83
CA ALA A 117 -13.97 10.93 -10.08
C ALA A 117 -12.67 10.19 -10.43
N ASN A 118 -11.52 10.84 -10.30
CA ASN A 118 -10.20 10.25 -10.52
C ASN A 118 -9.90 9.12 -9.53
N LEU A 119 -10.25 9.30 -8.25
CA LEU A 119 -10.12 8.26 -7.22
C LEU A 119 -10.93 7.01 -7.59
N LYS A 120 -12.20 7.20 -7.95
CA LYS A 120 -13.06 6.08 -8.36
C LYS A 120 -12.49 5.41 -9.61
N PHE A 121 -12.12 6.19 -10.62
CA PHE A 121 -11.54 5.66 -11.86
C PHE A 121 -10.25 4.87 -11.60
N ALA A 122 -9.30 5.46 -10.86
CA ALA A 122 -8.04 4.83 -10.49
C ALA A 122 -8.26 3.55 -9.68
N THR A 123 -9.24 3.53 -8.77
CA THR A 123 -9.57 2.32 -8.00
C THR A 123 -10.12 1.21 -8.92
N HIS A 124 -11.03 1.52 -9.84
CA HIS A 124 -11.52 0.52 -10.80
C HIS A 124 -10.40 0.03 -11.73
N LEU A 125 -9.53 0.93 -12.18
CA LEU A 125 -8.38 0.58 -13.00
C LEU A 125 -7.40 -0.33 -12.23
N ALA A 126 -7.12 -0.02 -10.96
CA ALA A 126 -6.28 -0.85 -10.10
C ALA A 126 -6.90 -2.23 -9.84
N MET A 127 -8.22 -2.31 -9.64
CA MET A 127 -8.95 -3.57 -9.54
C MET A 127 -8.83 -4.40 -10.83
N ALA A 128 -9.04 -3.78 -11.99
CA ALA A 128 -8.88 -4.43 -13.29
C ALA A 128 -7.43 -4.89 -13.51
N GLY A 129 -6.45 -4.05 -13.14
CA GLY A 129 -5.02 -4.36 -13.18
C GLY A 129 -4.67 -5.55 -12.28
N LEU A 130 -5.24 -5.65 -11.08
CA LEU A 130 -5.02 -6.77 -10.18
C LEU A 130 -5.60 -8.08 -10.75
N ILE A 131 -6.80 -8.04 -11.35
CA ILE A 131 -7.38 -9.20 -12.04
C ILE A 131 -6.52 -9.61 -13.24
N ALA A 132 -6.05 -8.65 -14.03
CA ALA A 132 -5.15 -8.92 -15.14
C ALA A 132 -3.84 -9.56 -14.65
N ALA A 133 -3.26 -9.07 -13.54
CA ALA A 133 -2.08 -9.66 -12.93
C ALA A 133 -2.32 -11.10 -12.47
N MET A 134 -3.48 -11.41 -11.87
CA MET A 134 -3.86 -12.78 -11.51
C MET A 134 -3.89 -13.70 -12.74
N ILE A 135 -4.48 -13.25 -13.85
CA ILE A 135 -4.54 -14.00 -15.11
C ILE A 135 -3.13 -14.22 -15.68
N VAL A 136 -2.30 -13.16 -15.72
CA VAL A 136 -0.90 -13.24 -16.16
C VAL A 136 -0.12 -14.24 -15.33
N VAL A 137 -0.30 -14.22 -14.00
CA VAL A 137 0.37 -15.18 -13.11
C VAL A 137 -0.09 -16.60 -13.39
N LEU A 138 -1.40 -16.83 -13.54
CA LEU A 138 -1.95 -18.15 -13.82
C LEU A 138 -1.46 -18.71 -15.16
N LEU A 139 -1.49 -17.90 -16.23
CA LEU A 139 -0.98 -18.26 -17.54
C LEU A 139 0.54 -18.44 -17.55
N GLY A 140 1.28 -17.61 -16.81
CA GLY A 140 2.72 -17.70 -16.66
C GLY A 140 3.13 -19.01 -15.99
N VAL A 141 2.52 -19.36 -14.86
CA VAL A 141 2.74 -20.65 -14.16
C VAL A 141 2.29 -21.82 -15.02
N TRP A 142 1.23 -21.66 -15.82
CA TRP A 142 0.81 -22.68 -16.75
C TRP A 142 1.84 -22.88 -17.86
N LYS A 143 2.35 -21.84 -18.52
CA LYS A 143 3.18 -21.99 -19.73
C LYS A 143 4.67 -22.13 -19.46
N ILE A 144 5.20 -21.48 -18.41
CA ILE A 144 6.64 -21.31 -18.19
C ILE A 144 7.02 -21.91 -16.83
N ARG A 145 7.86 -22.95 -16.83
CA ARG A 145 8.25 -23.68 -15.60
C ARG A 145 8.85 -22.77 -14.53
N GLY A 146 9.79 -21.90 -14.91
CA GLY A 146 10.47 -20.97 -14.01
C GLY A 146 9.58 -19.86 -13.43
N PHE A 147 8.41 -19.62 -14.05
CA PHE A 147 7.48 -18.56 -13.62
C PHE A 147 6.91 -18.84 -12.22
N SER A 148 6.90 -20.10 -11.79
CA SER A 148 6.50 -20.46 -10.43
C SER A 148 7.36 -19.84 -9.32
N LEU A 149 8.59 -19.41 -9.63
CA LEU A 149 9.42 -18.68 -8.67
C LEU A 149 8.88 -17.27 -8.40
N LEU A 150 8.16 -16.65 -9.35
CA LEU A 150 7.53 -15.34 -9.14
C LEU A 150 6.48 -15.37 -8.03
N LEU A 151 5.89 -16.54 -7.76
CA LEU A 151 4.90 -16.73 -6.71
C LEU A 151 5.44 -16.41 -5.30
N ALA A 152 6.74 -16.60 -5.07
CA ALA A 152 7.39 -16.17 -3.84
C ALA A 152 8.18 -14.87 -4.01
N LEU A 153 8.76 -14.61 -5.19
CA LEU A 153 9.58 -13.41 -5.40
C LEU A 153 8.77 -12.12 -5.27
N VAL A 154 7.58 -12.05 -5.87
CA VAL A 154 6.77 -10.83 -5.82
C VAL A 154 6.35 -10.52 -4.37
N PRO A 155 5.78 -11.46 -3.58
CA PRO A 155 5.52 -11.20 -2.16
C PRO A 155 6.78 -10.90 -1.35
N ALA A 156 7.93 -11.52 -1.67
CA ALA A 156 9.19 -11.26 -0.96
C ALA A 156 9.61 -9.80 -1.06
N LEU A 157 9.35 -9.14 -2.20
CA LEU A 157 9.72 -7.75 -2.45
C LEU A 157 8.79 -6.72 -1.79
N LEU A 158 7.81 -7.15 -1.00
CA LEU A 158 6.90 -6.27 -0.27
C LEU A 158 7.58 -5.15 0.57
N PRO A 159 8.66 -5.37 1.34
CA PRO A 159 9.35 -4.28 2.03
C PRO A 159 9.92 -3.22 1.08
N LEU A 160 10.29 -3.60 -0.15
CA LEU A 160 10.75 -2.65 -1.16
C LEU A 160 9.57 -1.83 -1.71
N TYR A 161 8.47 -2.50 -2.08
CA TYR A 161 7.26 -1.83 -2.58
C TYR A 161 6.72 -0.83 -1.56
N PHE A 162 6.72 -1.21 -0.27
CA PHE A 162 6.29 -0.35 0.82
C PHE A 162 7.12 0.94 0.90
N VAL A 163 8.45 0.86 0.84
CA VAL A 163 9.32 2.05 0.91
C VAL A 163 9.16 2.93 -0.32
N ILE A 164 9.01 2.33 -1.50
CA ILE A 164 8.78 3.09 -2.74
C ILE A 164 7.46 3.87 -2.67
N ASP A 165 6.37 3.20 -2.30
CA ASP A 165 5.06 3.83 -2.19
C ASP A 165 5.05 4.92 -1.10
N TYR A 166 5.57 4.60 0.09
CA TYR A 166 5.71 5.54 1.19
C TYR A 166 6.50 6.80 0.79
N ALA A 167 7.69 6.63 0.20
CA ALA A 167 8.51 7.75 -0.23
C ALA A 167 7.83 8.54 -1.37
N GLY A 168 7.14 7.87 -2.29
CA GLY A 168 6.38 8.51 -3.36
C GLY A 168 5.30 9.44 -2.81
N TRP A 169 4.54 8.98 -1.80
CA TRP A 169 3.52 9.80 -1.14
C TRP A 169 4.12 10.96 -0.35
N LEU A 170 5.21 10.74 0.40
CA LEU A 170 5.91 11.83 1.09
C LEU A 170 6.36 12.91 0.10
N TRP A 171 6.93 12.50 -1.03
CA TRP A 171 7.34 13.41 -2.09
C TRP A 171 6.14 14.17 -2.65
N PHE A 172 5.06 13.47 -2.98
CA PHE A 172 3.84 14.07 -3.52
C PHE A 172 3.31 15.16 -2.59
N PHE A 173 3.14 14.86 -1.30
CA PHE A 173 2.63 15.81 -0.32
C PHE A 173 3.54 17.02 -0.13
N GLY A 174 4.86 16.82 -0.19
CA GLY A 174 5.83 17.91 -0.03
C GLY A 174 6.04 18.77 -1.28
N HIS A 175 5.62 18.30 -2.47
CA HIS A 175 5.83 19.00 -3.74
C HIS A 175 4.53 19.51 -4.40
N ASN A 176 3.37 19.05 -3.96
CA ASN A 176 2.06 19.46 -4.48
C ASN A 176 1.31 20.36 -3.48
N LEU A 177 2.04 21.31 -2.89
CA LEU A 177 1.49 22.29 -1.96
C LEU A 177 0.61 23.30 -2.71
N HIS A 178 -0.55 23.61 -2.16
CA HIS A 178 -1.48 24.53 -2.78
C HIS A 178 -1.19 25.99 -2.36
N PRO A 179 -1.34 26.98 -3.27
CA PRO A 179 -0.89 28.37 -3.05
C PRO A 179 -1.66 29.17 -1.99
N TRP A 180 -2.83 28.69 -1.59
CA TRP A 180 -3.75 29.30 -0.62
C TRP A 180 -3.39 29.10 0.88
N GLY A 181 -2.32 28.38 1.20
CA GLY A 181 -1.90 28.19 2.59
C GLY A 181 -1.54 29.54 3.20
N ALA A 182 -1.90 29.78 4.45
CA ALA A 182 -1.55 31.03 5.14
C ALA A 182 -0.03 31.28 5.16
N PHE A 183 0.76 30.21 5.16
CA PHE A 183 2.21 30.25 5.03
C PHE A 183 2.67 29.53 3.78
N THR A 184 3.40 30.24 2.92
CA THR A 184 4.03 29.64 1.74
C THR A 184 5.32 28.94 2.15
N VAL A 185 5.34 27.61 2.01
CA VAL A 185 6.54 26.79 2.25
C VAL A 185 7.12 26.36 0.90
N LYS A 186 8.44 26.37 0.78
CA LYS A 186 9.11 25.83 -0.42
C LYS A 186 8.84 24.32 -0.52
N PRO A 187 8.69 23.76 -1.73
CA PRO A 187 8.63 22.32 -1.91
C PRO A 187 9.76 21.63 -1.16
N PHE A 188 9.43 20.56 -0.44
CA PHE A 188 10.38 19.83 0.38
C PHE A 188 10.08 18.33 0.34
N MET A 189 11.04 17.52 0.75
CA MET A 189 10.86 16.09 0.92
C MET A 189 10.81 15.78 2.41
N PRO A 190 9.67 15.31 2.95
CA PRO A 190 9.65 14.77 4.31
C PRO A 190 10.68 13.63 4.45
N THR A 191 11.36 13.58 5.60
CA THR A 191 12.38 12.56 5.86
C THR A 191 11.78 11.16 5.81
N VAL A 192 12.26 10.33 4.88
CA VAL A 192 11.80 8.94 4.73
C VAL A 192 12.19 8.10 5.95
N PHE A 193 13.45 8.18 6.38
CA PHE A 193 13.94 7.48 7.57
C PHE A 193 14.83 8.37 8.42
N GLY A 194 14.64 8.33 9.74
CA GLY A 194 15.42 9.07 10.71
C GLY A 194 14.72 10.33 11.22
N GLU A 195 15.52 11.26 11.74
CA GLU A 195 15.07 12.55 12.23
C GLU A 195 15.13 13.59 11.12
N GLY A 196 14.09 14.40 11.01
CA GLY A 196 13.99 15.50 10.07
C GLY A 196 13.57 16.79 10.76
N LYS A 197 13.55 17.86 9.98
CA LYS A 197 13.00 19.14 10.40
C LYS A 197 12.13 19.71 9.31
N VAL A 198 10.88 20.03 9.64
CA VAL A 198 9.94 20.72 8.76
C VAL A 198 9.50 21.99 9.48
N ALA A 199 9.94 23.13 8.95
CA ALA A 199 9.82 24.42 9.63
C ALA A 199 10.38 24.37 11.07
N GLN A 200 9.56 24.62 12.09
CA GLN A 200 9.98 24.56 13.51
C GLN A 200 9.73 23.20 14.17
N PHE A 201 9.21 22.23 13.42
CA PHE A 201 8.89 20.91 13.95
C PHE A 201 9.99 19.90 13.64
N SER A 202 10.33 19.09 14.63
CA SER A 202 11.13 17.88 14.45
C SER A 202 10.23 16.75 14.00
N THR A 203 10.62 16.04 12.96
CA THR A 203 9.91 14.86 12.45
C THR A 203 10.71 13.61 12.77
N TYR A 204 10.03 12.56 13.20
CA TYR A 204 10.65 11.27 13.54
C TYR A 204 10.00 10.20 12.68
N SER A 205 10.72 9.72 11.65
CA SER A 205 10.24 8.68 10.75
C SER A 205 11.05 7.41 10.96
N TYR A 206 10.54 6.52 11.81
CA TYR A 206 11.19 5.24 12.09
C TYR A 206 10.26 4.08 11.78
N PRO A 207 10.75 3.03 11.09
CA PRO A 207 9.98 1.83 10.87
C PRO A 207 9.60 1.18 12.20
N TYR A 208 8.32 0.84 12.35
CA TYR A 208 7.85 0.08 13.50
C TYR A 208 8.06 -1.43 13.27
N TRP A 209 7.72 -2.26 14.26
CA TRP A 209 7.90 -3.71 14.22
C TRP A 209 7.31 -4.40 12.98
N GLY A 210 6.22 -3.88 12.43
CA GLY A 210 5.63 -4.39 11.19
C GLY A 210 6.62 -4.42 10.03
N TYR A 211 7.45 -3.38 9.86
CA TYR A 211 8.45 -3.34 8.80
C TYR A 211 9.60 -4.32 9.06
N ALA A 212 10.02 -4.47 10.33
CA ALA A 212 11.02 -5.49 10.70
C ALA A 212 10.54 -6.91 10.36
N LEU A 213 9.25 -7.21 10.57
CA LEU A 213 8.65 -8.47 10.16
C LEU A 213 8.67 -8.65 8.63
N LEU A 214 8.42 -7.58 7.86
CA LEU A 214 8.54 -7.64 6.40
C LEU A 214 9.95 -8.00 5.93
N LEU A 215 11.00 -7.49 6.60
CA LEU A 215 12.39 -7.84 6.29
C LEU A 215 12.68 -9.32 6.60
N VAL A 216 12.17 -9.85 7.71
CA VAL A 216 12.29 -11.28 8.04
C VAL A 216 11.59 -12.14 6.99
N VAL A 217 10.38 -11.76 6.57
CA VAL A 217 9.63 -12.43 5.50
C VAL A 217 10.41 -12.41 4.18
N PHE A 218 11.00 -11.27 3.82
CA PHE A 218 11.86 -11.16 2.63
C PHE A 218 13.01 -12.17 2.68
N VAL A 219 13.79 -12.20 3.77
CA VAL A 219 14.91 -13.15 3.91
C VAL A 219 14.43 -14.60 3.82
N ALA A 220 13.36 -14.94 4.53
CA ALA A 220 12.80 -16.30 4.52
C ALA A 220 12.34 -16.73 3.12
N LEU A 221 11.63 -15.86 2.40
CA LEU A 221 11.16 -16.15 1.04
C LEU A 221 12.31 -16.20 0.02
N MET A 222 13.35 -15.38 0.18
CA MET A 222 14.54 -15.44 -0.66
C MET A 222 15.29 -16.76 -0.48
N LEU A 223 15.42 -17.26 0.74
CA LEU A 223 15.99 -18.59 0.99
C LEU A 223 15.11 -19.70 0.40
N ALA A 224 13.79 -19.63 0.58
CA ALA A 224 12.86 -20.59 0.01
C ALA A 224 12.90 -20.62 -1.53
N LEU A 225 13.09 -19.46 -2.17
CA LEU A 225 13.31 -19.32 -3.60
C LEU A 225 14.57 -20.02 -4.08
N LEU A 226 15.70 -19.84 -3.38
CA LEU A 226 16.95 -20.52 -3.72
C LEU A 226 16.81 -22.04 -3.60
N ILE A 227 16.14 -22.53 -2.56
CA ILE A 227 15.85 -23.95 -2.37
C ILE A 227 14.97 -24.49 -3.50
N ARG A 228 13.86 -23.81 -3.82
CA ARG A 228 12.97 -24.22 -4.92
C ARG A 228 13.69 -24.22 -6.27
N ARG A 229 14.52 -23.21 -6.52
CA ARG A 229 15.33 -23.13 -7.74
C ARG A 229 16.31 -24.30 -7.85
N LYS A 230 16.93 -24.73 -6.75
CA LYS A 230 17.79 -25.93 -6.71
C LYS A 230 16.97 -27.19 -7.02
N GLN A 231 15.83 -27.39 -6.34
CA GLN A 231 14.95 -28.55 -6.58
C GLN A 231 14.49 -28.66 -8.03
N MET A 232 14.17 -27.54 -8.69
CA MET A 232 13.78 -27.53 -10.09
C MET A 232 14.93 -27.93 -11.04
N ARG A 233 16.17 -27.59 -10.71
CA ARG A 233 17.36 -28.01 -11.49
C ARG A 233 17.64 -29.50 -11.32
N GLU A 234 17.34 -30.05 -10.15
CA GLU A 234 17.55 -31.46 -9.80
C GLU A 234 16.35 -32.36 -10.19
N GLY A 235 15.28 -31.79 -10.76
CA GLY A 235 14.08 -32.53 -11.18
C GLY A 235 13.13 -32.94 -10.03
N GLY A 236 13.37 -32.48 -8.81
CA GLY A 236 12.61 -32.88 -7.61
C GLY A 236 11.30 -32.10 -7.38
N ALA A 237 10.97 -31.12 -8.21
CA ALA A 237 9.76 -30.32 -8.06
C ALA A 237 9.08 -30.06 -9.42
N GLU A 238 8.03 -30.84 -9.73
CA GLU A 238 7.08 -30.63 -10.84
C GLU A 238 5.65 -31.09 -10.51
#